data_AF-A0A6B3RNV4-F1
#
_entry.id   AF-A0A6B3RNV4-F1
#
_cell.length_a   1.000
_cell.length_b   1.000
_cell.length_c   1.000
_cell.angle_alpha   90.00
_cell.angle_beta   90.00
_cell.angle_gamma   90.00
#
_symmetry.space_group_name_H-M   'P 1'
#
loop_
_entity.id
_entity.type
_entity.pdbx_description
1 polymer ?
#
loop_
_entity_poly.entity_id
_entity_poly.type
_entity_poly.pdbx_seq_one_letter_code
_entity_poly.pdbx_strand_id
1 'polypeptide(L)'
;MQRRHRLTILSLGIWVVLPVIALAVYLYVFAADQYASTVGFTVRTEETGSAMEILGGLTSLSSASSSDTDVLYKFIQSQELVREMDATLNLREMFRKPAADPVFSLSRDSSIEDLVRYWARMVRIYYDPGTGLMEIESRAFDPEDARAISTEIFARSTQMINTLSAVARDDTTRYAREELDTAVERLKEARQALTLFRNETQIVDPSADIQGQMGLLNSLNAQLASSLIDLDILIETTRESDPRIEQARRKIAVIEKRMSEEREKLGVGGNHNGRAYADLIGQFEALQVDLEFAQKAYLSALSAYDTAQAEARRQSRYLAAYIEPTLAETPLYPQRAIILLISAFVLFGTWAVSVLIYYSLRDRR
;
A
#
# COMPACT_ATOMS: atom_id res chain seq x y z
N MET A 1 17.22 69.46 42.41
CA MET A 1 17.20 68.23 41.57
C MET A 1 17.98 68.49 40.28
N GLN A 2 19.17 67.91 40.19
CA GLN A 2 20.19 68.24 39.20
C GLN A 2 19.76 67.84 37.78
N ARG A 3 20.17 68.62 36.75
CA ARG A 3 19.87 68.41 35.31
C ARG A 3 20.09 66.96 34.81
N ARG A 4 20.93 66.18 35.52
CA ARG A 4 21.25 64.77 35.27
C ARG A 4 20.05 63.83 35.38
N HIS A 5 19.24 63.94 36.43
CA HIS A 5 18.04 63.10 36.60
C HIS A 5 16.93 63.45 35.60
N ARG A 6 16.88 64.71 35.15
CA ARG A 6 15.92 65.14 34.12
C ARG A 6 16.26 64.54 32.75
N LEU A 7 17.55 64.41 32.42
CA LEU A 7 18.00 63.79 31.17
C LEU A 7 17.75 62.28 31.13
N THR A 8 17.92 61.57 32.25
CA THR A 8 17.61 60.13 32.31
C THR A 8 16.11 59.85 32.29
N ILE A 9 15.29 60.69 32.94
CA ILE A 9 13.83 60.58 32.87
C ILE A 9 13.32 60.90 31.45
N LEU A 10 13.91 61.89 30.80
CA LEU A 10 13.54 62.26 29.42
C LEU A 10 13.97 61.19 28.41
N SER A 11 15.12 60.54 28.60
CA SER A 11 15.53 59.40 27.76
C SER A 11 14.63 58.19 27.98
N LEU A 12 14.18 57.92 29.21
CA LEU A 12 13.19 56.87 29.50
C LEU A 12 11.86 57.14 28.78
N GLY A 13 11.37 58.38 28.83
CA GLY A 13 10.13 58.77 28.16
C GLY A 13 10.17 58.56 26.65
N ILE A 14 11.25 59.00 25.98
CA ILE A 14 11.37 58.90 24.52
C ILE A 14 11.65 57.46 24.07
N TRP A 15 12.43 56.71 24.83
CA TRP A 15 12.95 55.41 24.38
C TRP A 15 12.10 54.22 24.83
N VAL A 16 11.30 54.39 25.88
CA VAL A 16 10.41 53.34 26.41
C VAL A 16 8.96 53.74 26.28
N VAL A 17 8.55 54.87 26.85
CA VAL A 17 7.13 55.24 26.96
C VAL A 17 6.52 55.55 25.59
N LEU A 18 7.21 56.34 24.76
CA LEU A 18 6.74 56.71 23.43
C LEU A 18 6.55 55.49 22.50
N PRO A 19 7.53 54.57 22.33
CA PRO A 19 7.32 53.38 21.51
C PRO A 19 6.26 52.42 22.09
N VAL A 20 6.12 52.32 23.41
CA VAL A 20 5.05 51.51 24.03
C VAL A 20 3.67 52.09 23.73
N ILE A 21 3.50 53.41 23.82
CA ILE A 21 2.24 54.09 23.46
C ILE A 21 1.94 53.91 21.98
N ALA A 22 2.94 54.09 21.10
CA ALA A 22 2.77 53.88 19.66
C ALA A 22 2.34 52.43 19.36
N LEU A 23 2.95 51.45 20.01
CA LEU A 23 2.58 50.05 19.91
C LEU A 23 1.16 49.79 20.44
N ALA A 24 0.76 50.44 21.53
CA ALA A 24 -0.59 50.31 22.08
C ALA A 24 -1.65 50.89 21.13
N VAL A 25 -1.41 52.07 20.56
CA VAL A 25 -2.30 52.65 19.55
C VAL A 25 -2.41 51.71 18.35
N TYR A 26 -1.28 51.18 17.87
CA TYR A 26 -1.30 50.21 16.77
C TYR A 26 -2.13 48.95 17.10
N LEU A 27 -1.85 48.30 18.24
CA LEU A 27 -2.52 47.05 18.62
C LEU A 27 -4.00 47.20 18.94
N TYR A 28 -4.45 48.36 19.41
CA TYR A 28 -5.86 48.57 19.76
C TYR A 28 -6.70 49.21 18.66
N VAL A 29 -6.08 50.01 17.78
CA VAL A 29 -6.81 50.77 16.74
C VAL A 29 -6.66 50.15 15.36
N PHE A 30 -5.50 49.56 15.04
CA PHE A 30 -5.19 49.09 13.68
C PHE A 30 -5.06 47.57 13.55
N ALA A 31 -4.63 46.87 14.60
CA ALA A 31 -4.45 45.42 14.54
C ALA A 31 -5.80 44.71 14.42
N ALA A 32 -5.90 43.84 13.42
CA ALA A 32 -7.08 43.04 13.16
C ALA A 32 -7.18 41.86 14.12
N ASP A 33 -8.40 41.59 14.57
CA ASP A 33 -8.72 40.44 15.41
C ASP A 33 -8.56 39.14 14.62
N GLN A 34 -8.01 38.13 15.29
CA GLN A 34 -7.72 36.82 14.73
C GLN A 34 -8.40 35.73 15.57
N TYR A 35 -9.16 34.89 14.89
CA TYR A 35 -9.85 33.73 15.40
C TYR A 35 -8.99 32.48 15.20
N ALA A 36 -9.08 31.53 16.12
CA ALA A 36 -8.30 30.29 16.07
C ALA A 36 -9.24 29.09 16.07
N SER A 37 -9.06 28.21 15.08
CA SER A 37 -9.69 26.89 15.02
C SER A 37 -8.64 25.85 15.35
N THR A 38 -9.00 24.88 16.18
CA THR A 38 -8.13 23.78 16.57
C THR A 38 -8.69 22.47 16.02
N VAL A 39 -7.82 21.64 15.48
CA VAL A 39 -8.13 20.25 15.10
C VAL A 39 -7.04 19.34 15.67
N GLY A 40 -7.46 18.22 16.27
CA GLY A 40 -6.57 17.28 16.94
C GLY A 40 -6.78 15.89 16.38
N PHE A 41 -5.71 15.24 15.94
CA PHE A 41 -5.77 13.89 15.38
C PHE A 41 -4.51 13.07 15.63
N THR A 42 -4.61 11.77 15.35
CA THR A 42 -3.53 10.80 15.52
C THR A 42 -3.55 9.78 14.38
N VAL A 43 -2.38 9.31 13.97
CA VAL A 43 -2.25 8.24 12.97
C VAL A 43 -2.39 6.90 13.68
N ARG A 44 -3.33 6.08 13.21
CA ARG A 44 -3.59 4.74 13.76
C ARG A 44 -3.36 3.69 12.70
N THR A 45 -2.77 2.58 13.12
CA THR A 45 -2.65 1.37 12.31
C THR A 45 -3.82 0.44 12.61
N GLU A 46 -4.32 -0.24 11.60
CA GLU A 46 -5.40 -1.22 11.73
C GLU A 46 -4.86 -2.53 12.35
N GLU A 47 -4.85 -2.60 13.68
CA GLU A 47 -4.44 -3.80 14.42
C GLU A 47 -5.61 -4.80 14.47
N THR A 48 -5.69 -5.73 13.51
CA THR A 48 -6.48 -6.96 13.70
C THR A 48 -5.72 -7.86 14.68
N GLY A 49 -6.02 -7.72 15.97
CA GLY A 49 -5.40 -8.51 17.03
C GLY A 49 -5.57 -10.01 16.78
N SER A 50 -4.46 -10.72 16.57
CA SER A 50 -4.44 -12.18 16.62
C SER A 50 -4.56 -12.60 18.08
N ALA A 51 -5.51 -13.47 18.41
CA ALA A 51 -5.73 -13.97 19.78
C ALA A 51 -4.49 -14.63 20.42
N MET A 52 -3.45 -14.92 19.63
CA MET A 52 -2.17 -15.47 20.09
C MET A 52 -1.16 -14.43 20.62
N GLU A 53 -1.27 -13.15 20.26
CA GLU A 53 -0.34 -12.09 20.74
C GLU A 53 -0.65 -11.66 22.19
N ILE A 54 -1.86 -11.93 22.68
CA ILE A 54 -2.31 -11.60 24.05
C ILE A 54 -1.51 -12.38 25.13
N LEU A 55 -0.92 -13.52 24.78
CA LEU A 55 -0.13 -14.35 25.70
C LEU A 55 1.38 -14.02 25.70
N GLY A 56 1.82 -13.07 24.85
CA GLY A 56 3.23 -12.86 24.50
C GLY A 56 3.87 -11.51 24.86
N GLY A 57 3.20 -10.63 25.61
CA GLY A 57 3.87 -9.54 26.34
C GLY A 57 4.40 -8.32 25.55
N LEU A 58 3.56 -7.29 25.49
CA LEU A 58 3.87 -5.85 25.72
C LEU A 58 5.12 -5.19 25.09
N THR A 59 5.45 -5.40 23.80
CA THR A 59 6.68 -4.76 23.24
C THR A 59 6.59 -4.07 21.87
N SER A 60 5.45 -3.98 21.17
CA SER A 60 5.42 -3.41 19.81
C SER A 60 4.51 -2.20 19.56
N LEU A 61 3.80 -1.67 20.56
CA LEU A 61 2.73 -0.68 20.34
C LEU A 61 3.16 0.76 20.00
N SER A 62 4.45 1.08 19.80
CA SER A 62 4.88 2.49 19.82
C SER A 62 5.92 2.96 18.78
N SER A 63 6.47 2.10 17.92
CA SER A 63 7.58 2.52 17.04
C SER A 63 7.20 2.84 15.58
N ALA A 64 6.07 2.34 15.06
CA ALA A 64 5.69 2.57 13.66
C ALA A 64 4.83 3.84 13.44
N SER A 65 4.17 4.36 14.48
CA SER A 65 3.31 5.55 14.37
C SER A 65 4.08 6.88 14.36
N SER A 66 5.36 6.88 14.76
CA SER A 66 6.16 8.10 14.84
C SER A 66 6.61 8.60 13.46
N SER A 67 7.05 7.71 12.56
CA SER A 67 7.53 8.13 11.23
C SER A 67 6.46 8.76 10.35
N ASP A 68 5.24 8.22 10.37
CA ASP A 68 4.15 8.76 9.53
C ASP A 68 3.65 10.10 10.06
N THR A 69 3.66 10.29 11.37
CA THR A 69 3.33 11.57 12.00
C THR A 69 4.41 12.62 11.68
N ASP A 70 5.69 12.22 11.64
CA ASP A 70 6.79 13.11 11.22
C ASP A 70 6.66 13.53 9.74
N VAL A 71 6.29 12.58 8.87
CA VAL A 71 6.01 12.88 7.45
C VAL A 71 4.86 13.88 7.33
N LEU A 72 3.79 13.67 8.11
CA LEU A 72 2.63 14.56 8.10
C LEU A 72 2.97 15.96 8.63
N TYR A 73 3.77 16.05 9.69
CA TYR A 73 4.30 17.32 10.20
C TYR A 73 5.05 18.11 9.12
N LYS A 74 5.90 17.43 8.34
CA LYS A 74 6.62 18.07 7.22
C LYS A 74 5.71 18.41 6.04
N PHE A 75 4.72 17.58 5.76
CA PHE A 75 3.73 17.83 4.72
C PHE A 75 2.89 19.08 5.01
N ILE A 76 2.44 19.28 6.26
CA ILE A 76 1.63 20.44 6.63
C ILE A 76 2.42 21.76 6.48
N GLN A 77 3.74 21.70 6.61
CA GLN A 77 4.64 22.84 6.41
C GLN A 77 5.11 22.99 4.96
N SER A 78 4.76 22.06 4.07
CA SER A 78 5.26 22.03 2.70
C SER A 78 4.64 23.14 1.84
N GLN A 79 5.43 23.64 0.89
CA GLN A 79 4.94 24.59 -0.11
C GLN A 79 3.82 23.98 -0.98
N GLU A 80 3.85 22.67 -1.20
CA GLU A 80 2.83 21.98 -1.99
C GLU A 80 1.45 22.08 -1.33
N LEU A 81 1.35 21.74 -0.04
CA LEU A 81 0.08 21.87 0.67
C LEU A 81 -0.43 23.32 0.64
N VAL A 82 0.44 24.29 0.91
CA VAL A 82 0.05 25.71 0.91
C VAL A 82 -0.47 26.13 -0.48
N ARG A 83 0.15 25.65 -1.56
CA ARG A 83 -0.31 25.93 -2.93
C ARG A 83 -1.68 25.30 -3.19
N GLU A 84 -1.87 24.04 -2.82
CA GLU A 84 -3.15 23.35 -3.00
C GLU A 84 -4.28 24.00 -2.17
N MET A 85 -3.96 24.41 -0.95
CA MET A 85 -4.91 25.11 -0.09
C MET A 85 -5.26 26.50 -0.63
N ASP A 86 -4.29 27.23 -1.18
CA ASP A 86 -4.54 28.52 -1.84
C ASP A 86 -5.46 28.33 -3.06
N ALA A 87 -5.24 27.28 -3.86
CA ALA A 87 -6.09 26.97 -5.00
C ALA A 87 -7.53 26.57 -4.61
N THR A 88 -7.72 25.97 -3.43
CA THR A 88 -9.02 25.45 -2.97
C THR A 88 -9.82 26.52 -2.21
N LEU A 89 -9.18 27.24 -1.29
CA LEU A 89 -9.83 28.18 -0.37
C LEU A 89 -9.57 29.64 -0.72
N ASN A 90 -8.70 29.95 -1.70
CA ASN A 90 -8.20 31.29 -1.96
C ASN A 90 -7.58 31.92 -0.70
N LEU A 91 -6.62 31.23 -0.10
CA LEU A 91 -5.94 31.65 1.14
C LEU A 91 -5.44 33.10 1.09
N ARG A 92 -4.93 33.53 -0.07
CA ARG A 92 -4.51 34.92 -0.28
C ARG A 92 -5.62 35.92 0.01
N GLU A 93 -6.85 35.64 -0.40
CA GLU A 93 -7.99 36.53 -0.16
C GLU A 93 -8.37 36.56 1.32
N MET A 94 -8.47 35.39 1.95
CA MET A 94 -8.77 35.24 3.39
C MET A 94 -7.75 36.01 4.25
N PHE A 95 -6.46 35.89 3.95
CA PHE A 95 -5.38 36.56 4.69
C PHE A 95 -5.18 38.04 4.32
N ARG A 96 -5.88 38.54 3.29
CA ARG A 96 -5.85 39.95 2.86
C ARG A 96 -7.09 40.75 3.28
N LYS A 97 -8.08 40.12 3.91
CA LYS A 97 -9.32 40.78 4.35
C LYS A 97 -9.08 42.09 5.13
N PRO A 98 -8.15 42.17 6.10
CA PRO A 98 -7.92 43.41 6.82
C PRO A 98 -7.05 44.39 6.01
N ALA A 99 -7.68 45.38 5.38
CA ALA A 99 -6.97 46.41 4.61
C ALA A 99 -6.17 47.40 5.48
N ALA A 100 -6.49 47.51 6.77
CA ALA A 100 -5.91 48.47 7.70
C ALA A 100 -4.72 47.93 8.52
N ASP A 101 -4.35 46.65 8.35
CA ASP A 101 -3.35 45.97 9.18
C ASP A 101 -2.12 45.51 8.37
N PRO A 102 -1.08 46.35 8.21
CA PRO A 102 0.09 45.99 7.41
C PRO A 102 1.05 44.98 8.06
N VAL A 103 0.92 44.69 9.37
CA VAL A 103 1.87 43.78 10.08
C VAL A 103 1.31 42.37 10.15
N PHE A 104 0.00 42.24 10.40
CA PHE A 104 -0.62 40.93 10.50
C PHE A 104 -1.28 40.46 9.21
N SER A 105 -1.65 41.32 8.25
CA SER A 105 -2.19 40.87 6.95
C SER A 105 -1.09 40.45 5.96
N LEU A 106 -1.48 39.67 4.95
CA LEU A 106 -0.61 39.30 3.84
C LEU A 106 -0.47 40.47 2.84
N SER A 107 0.74 40.67 2.30
CA SER A 107 0.99 41.71 1.29
C SER A 107 0.24 41.44 -0.02
N ARG A 108 -0.13 42.50 -0.77
CA ARG A 108 -0.92 42.36 -2.01
C ARG A 108 -0.17 41.67 -3.15
N ASP A 109 1.15 41.83 -3.18
CA ASP A 109 2.06 41.26 -4.20
C ASP A 109 2.84 40.05 -3.66
N SER A 110 2.26 39.28 -2.73
CA SER A 110 2.94 38.14 -2.09
C SER A 110 3.24 37.03 -3.10
N SER A 111 4.48 36.53 -3.13
CA SER A 111 4.79 35.29 -3.86
C SER A 111 4.24 34.06 -3.11
N ILE A 112 4.37 32.86 -3.69
CA ILE A 112 4.02 31.62 -2.96
C ILE A 112 4.96 31.41 -1.76
N GLU A 113 6.24 31.78 -1.86
CA GLU A 113 7.20 31.71 -0.76
C GLU A 113 6.83 32.65 0.39
N ASP A 114 6.29 33.84 0.08
CA ASP A 114 5.75 34.74 1.10
C ASP A 114 4.52 34.17 1.78
N LEU A 115 3.62 33.53 1.01
CA LEU A 115 2.45 32.84 1.55
C LEU A 115 2.85 31.68 2.47
N VAL A 116 3.86 30.88 2.10
CA VAL A 116 4.39 29.80 2.94
C VAL A 116 5.02 30.34 4.23
N ARG A 117 5.77 31.44 4.16
CA ARG A 117 6.34 32.08 5.35
C ARG A 117 5.25 32.63 6.27
N TYR A 118 4.19 33.17 5.68
CA TYR A 118 3.03 33.66 6.40
C TYR A 118 2.21 32.51 7.02
N TRP A 119 2.05 31.41 6.28
CA TRP A 119 1.40 30.18 6.73
C TRP A 119 2.00 29.67 8.04
N ALA A 120 3.34 29.61 8.14
CA ALA A 120 4.02 29.18 9.37
C ALA A 120 3.74 30.09 10.60
N ARG A 121 3.26 31.31 10.39
CA ARG A 121 2.80 32.21 11.48
C ARG A 121 1.35 31.98 11.85
N MET A 122 0.52 31.64 10.86
CA MET A 122 -0.93 31.54 11.00
C MET A 122 -1.41 30.13 11.37
N VAL A 123 -0.64 29.10 11.00
CA VAL A 123 -0.91 27.71 11.31
C VAL A 123 0.20 27.18 12.20
N ARG A 124 -0.15 26.86 13.44
CA ARG A 124 0.76 26.26 14.42
C ARG A 124 0.45 24.79 14.57
N ILE A 125 1.51 23.99 14.58
CA ILE A 125 1.43 22.55 14.74
C ILE A 125 2.10 22.21 16.07
N TYR A 126 1.35 21.55 16.94
CA TYR A 126 1.81 20.98 18.18
C TYR A 126 1.88 19.47 18.00
N TYR A 127 3.07 18.91 18.15
CA TYR A 127 3.33 17.49 17.97
C TYR A 127 4.01 16.95 19.23
N ASP A 128 3.44 15.88 19.78
CA ASP A 128 4.03 15.11 20.86
C ASP A 128 4.47 13.73 20.35
N PRO A 129 5.79 13.52 20.11
CA PRO A 129 6.32 12.23 19.66
C PRO A 129 6.05 11.07 20.63
N GLY A 130 5.83 11.36 21.92
CA GLY A 130 5.59 10.33 22.93
C GLY A 130 4.20 9.73 22.84
N THR A 131 3.19 10.54 22.50
CA THR A 131 1.79 10.11 22.40
C THR A 131 1.33 9.90 20.96
N GLY A 132 2.06 10.42 19.96
CA GLY A 132 1.65 10.41 18.55
C GLY A 132 0.41 11.27 18.29
N LEU A 133 0.13 12.21 19.20
CA LEU A 133 -0.93 13.19 19.05
C LEU A 133 -0.38 14.40 18.31
N MET A 134 -1.16 14.88 17.33
CA MET A 134 -0.89 16.11 16.64
C MET A 134 -2.10 17.03 16.73
N GLU A 135 -1.84 18.26 17.13
CA GLU A 135 -2.84 19.31 17.23
C GLU A 135 -2.42 20.47 16.33
N ILE A 136 -3.37 20.96 15.55
CA ILE A 136 -3.16 22.05 14.60
C ILE A 136 -4.09 23.19 14.99
N GLU A 137 -3.49 24.34 15.27
CA GLU A 137 -4.19 25.59 15.48
C GLU A 137 -4.04 26.44 14.21
N SER A 138 -5.12 26.59 13.45
CA SER A 138 -5.16 27.48 12.29
C SER A 138 -5.89 28.77 12.63
N ARG A 139 -5.28 29.90 12.29
CA ARG A 139 -5.81 31.22 12.57
C ARG A 139 -6.33 31.88 11.29
N ALA A 140 -7.30 32.76 11.44
CA ALA A 140 -7.77 33.63 10.37
C ALA A 140 -8.44 34.88 10.94
N PHE A 141 -8.79 35.83 10.08
CA PHE A 141 -9.47 37.06 10.49
C PHE A 141 -10.99 36.89 10.68
N ASP A 142 -11.55 35.80 10.15
CA ASP A 142 -12.93 35.39 10.39
C ASP A 142 -12.97 33.99 11.04
N PRO A 143 -13.95 33.69 11.90
CA PRO A 143 -14.07 32.39 12.55
C PRO A 143 -14.37 31.25 11.56
N GLU A 144 -15.21 31.50 10.55
CA GLU A 144 -15.53 30.53 9.50
C GLU A 144 -14.31 30.22 8.64
N ASP A 145 -13.50 31.24 8.33
CA ASP A 145 -12.25 31.08 7.60
C ASP A 145 -11.26 30.20 8.37
N ALA A 146 -11.11 30.44 9.68
CA ALA A 146 -10.23 29.65 10.52
C ALA A 146 -10.65 28.17 10.54
N ARG A 147 -11.96 27.92 10.66
CA ARG A 147 -12.51 26.56 10.62
C ARG A 147 -12.35 25.90 9.25
N ALA A 148 -12.56 26.63 8.17
CA ALA A 148 -12.37 26.14 6.81
C ALA A 148 -10.92 25.69 6.58
N ILE A 149 -9.95 26.48 7.04
CA ILE A 149 -8.52 26.12 6.97
C ILE A 149 -8.24 24.83 7.75
N SER A 150 -8.66 24.73 9.02
CA SER A 150 -8.49 23.50 9.82
C SER A 150 -9.12 22.27 9.17
N THR A 151 -10.34 22.43 8.62
CA THR A 151 -11.08 21.34 7.96
C THR A 151 -10.35 20.85 6.72
N GLU A 152 -9.84 21.77 5.91
CA GLU A 152 -9.10 21.44 4.69
C GLU A 152 -7.74 20.80 5.03
N ILE A 153 -7.02 21.29 6.03
CA ILE A 153 -5.78 20.64 6.50
C ILE A 153 -6.05 19.19 6.91
N PHE A 154 -7.12 18.95 7.67
CA PHE A 154 -7.51 17.62 8.11
C PHE A 154 -7.86 16.72 6.91
N ALA A 155 -8.63 17.21 5.95
CA ALA A 155 -8.99 16.47 4.74
C ALA A 155 -7.76 16.09 3.90
N ARG A 156 -6.86 17.04 3.65
CA ARG A 156 -5.60 16.81 2.91
C ARG A 156 -4.66 15.86 3.63
N SER A 157 -4.56 15.99 4.95
CA SER A 157 -3.78 15.08 5.80
C SER A 157 -4.32 13.65 5.72
N THR A 158 -5.65 13.50 5.78
CA THR A 158 -6.33 12.21 5.61
C THR A 158 -6.06 11.61 4.24
N GLN A 159 -6.16 12.41 3.17
CA GLN A 159 -5.86 11.95 1.82
C GLN A 159 -4.41 11.48 1.67
N MET A 160 -3.46 12.20 2.25
CA MET A 160 -2.04 11.82 2.23
C MET A 160 -1.82 10.46 2.89
N ILE A 161 -2.33 10.26 4.11
CA ILE A 161 -2.19 8.99 4.84
C ILE A 161 -2.87 7.84 4.09
N ASN A 162 -4.06 8.08 3.52
CA ASN A 162 -4.75 7.08 2.69
C ASN A 162 -3.93 6.71 1.45
N THR A 163 -3.28 7.69 0.82
CA THR A 163 -2.41 7.46 -0.35
C THR A 163 -1.19 6.64 0.03
N LEU A 164 -0.49 7.02 1.11
CA LEU A 164 0.65 6.25 1.61
C LEU A 164 0.26 4.81 1.97
N SER A 165 -0.90 4.63 2.59
CA SER A 165 -1.45 3.30 2.91
C SER A 165 -1.78 2.50 1.65
N ALA A 166 -2.34 3.14 0.62
CA ALA A 166 -2.63 2.48 -0.65
C ALA A 166 -1.35 2.03 -1.37
N VAL A 167 -0.32 2.89 -1.39
CA VAL A 167 1.00 2.55 -1.97
C VAL A 167 1.64 1.40 -1.20
N ALA A 168 1.67 1.44 0.14
CA ALA A 168 2.25 0.37 0.95
C ALA A 168 1.51 -0.97 0.77
N ARG A 169 0.17 -0.94 0.65
CA ARG A 169 -0.65 -2.12 0.36
C ARG A 169 -0.34 -2.71 -1.01
N ASP A 170 -0.20 -1.86 -2.02
CA ASP A 170 0.15 -2.30 -3.37
C ASP A 170 1.55 -2.91 -3.39
N ASP A 171 2.56 -2.22 -2.83
CA ASP A 171 3.94 -2.71 -2.75
C ASP A 171 4.05 -4.08 -2.05
N THR A 172 3.27 -4.29 -0.98
CA THR A 172 3.25 -5.56 -0.24
C THR A 172 2.64 -6.69 -1.07
N THR A 173 1.64 -6.40 -1.91
CA THR A 173 0.90 -7.43 -2.66
C THR A 173 1.38 -7.61 -4.10
N ARG A 174 2.16 -6.67 -4.65
CA ARG A 174 2.54 -6.62 -6.06
C ARG A 174 3.27 -7.88 -6.51
N TYR A 175 4.36 -8.26 -5.84
CA TYR A 175 5.12 -9.46 -6.22
C TYR A 175 4.33 -10.75 -6.06
N ALA A 176 3.54 -10.87 -4.99
CA ALA A 176 2.72 -12.05 -4.78
C ALA A 176 1.59 -12.16 -5.83
N ARG A 177 1.06 -11.03 -6.30
CA ARG A 177 0.11 -10.98 -7.40
C ARG A 177 0.75 -11.39 -8.73
N GLU A 178 1.92 -10.82 -9.04
CA GLU A 178 2.68 -11.16 -10.27
C GLU A 178 3.02 -12.67 -10.33
N GLU A 179 3.42 -13.26 -9.20
CA GLU A 179 3.71 -14.70 -9.11
C GLU A 179 2.42 -15.54 -9.25
N LEU A 180 1.32 -15.12 -8.66
CA LEU A 180 0.01 -15.78 -8.81
C LEU A 180 -0.46 -15.74 -10.27
N ASP A 181 -0.38 -14.59 -10.93
CA ASP A 181 -0.78 -14.43 -12.34
C ASP A 181 0.08 -15.32 -13.25
N THR A 182 1.39 -15.40 -12.98
CA THR A 182 2.32 -16.30 -13.67
C THR A 182 1.95 -17.77 -13.45
N ALA A 183 1.61 -18.16 -12.21
CA ALA A 183 1.21 -19.52 -11.89
C ALA A 183 -0.14 -19.90 -12.53
N VAL A 184 -1.07 -18.95 -12.63
CA VAL A 184 -2.37 -19.12 -13.33
C VAL A 184 -2.15 -19.38 -14.81
N GLU A 185 -1.30 -18.60 -15.49
CA GLU A 185 -1.05 -18.81 -16.92
C GLU A 185 -0.34 -20.16 -17.16
N ARG A 186 0.65 -20.52 -16.35
CA ARG A 186 1.30 -21.85 -16.43
C ARG A 186 0.31 -23.00 -16.25
N LEU A 187 -0.61 -22.89 -15.30
CA LEU A 187 -1.65 -23.90 -15.08
C LEU A 187 -2.60 -24.02 -16.27
N LYS A 188 -2.96 -22.89 -16.88
CA LYS A 188 -3.80 -22.84 -18.07
C LYS A 188 -3.09 -23.47 -19.27
N GLU A 189 -1.82 -23.15 -19.50
CA GLU A 189 -0.99 -23.75 -20.55
C GLU A 189 -0.87 -25.28 -20.38
N ALA A 190 -0.57 -25.76 -19.17
CA ALA A 190 -0.48 -27.19 -18.89
C ALA A 190 -1.81 -27.93 -19.12
N ARG A 191 -2.94 -27.33 -18.70
CA ARG A 191 -4.28 -27.88 -18.98
C ARG A 191 -4.61 -27.89 -20.46
N GLN A 192 -4.23 -26.84 -21.19
CA GLN A 192 -4.44 -26.75 -22.63
C GLN A 192 -3.60 -27.80 -23.37
N ALA A 193 -2.33 -27.96 -23.01
CA ALA A 193 -1.44 -28.97 -23.60
C ALA A 193 -1.98 -30.40 -23.41
N LEU A 194 -2.46 -30.74 -22.20
CA LEU A 194 -3.09 -32.03 -21.95
C LEU A 194 -4.39 -32.21 -22.74
N THR A 195 -5.18 -31.14 -22.90
CA THR A 195 -6.43 -31.17 -23.70
C THR A 195 -6.12 -31.37 -25.18
N LEU A 196 -5.12 -30.68 -25.71
CA LEU A 196 -4.66 -30.83 -27.09
C LEU A 196 -4.15 -32.26 -27.35
N PHE A 197 -3.33 -32.79 -26.44
CA PHE A 197 -2.87 -34.19 -26.50
C PHE A 197 -4.05 -35.17 -26.58
N ARG A 198 -5.07 -35.01 -25.71
CA ARG A 198 -6.27 -35.85 -25.72
C ARG A 198 -7.08 -35.72 -27.01
N ASN A 199 -7.18 -34.52 -27.57
CA ASN A 199 -7.90 -34.28 -28.82
C ASN A 199 -7.17 -34.88 -30.03
N GLU A 200 -5.85 -34.74 -30.10
CA GLU A 200 -5.04 -35.26 -31.21
C GLU A 200 -4.91 -36.78 -31.18
N THR A 201 -4.78 -37.36 -29.99
CA THR A 201 -4.64 -38.83 -29.83
C THR A 201 -5.99 -39.54 -29.76
N GLN A 202 -7.07 -38.82 -29.46
CA GLN A 202 -8.38 -39.38 -29.10
C GLN A 202 -8.33 -40.35 -27.90
N ILE A 203 -7.24 -40.34 -27.12
CA ILE A 203 -7.03 -41.20 -25.96
C ILE A 203 -7.23 -40.34 -24.71
N VAL A 204 -8.25 -40.69 -23.91
CA VAL A 204 -8.61 -39.94 -22.68
C VAL A 204 -7.71 -40.35 -21.51
N ASP A 205 -7.45 -41.65 -21.39
CA ASP A 205 -6.59 -42.28 -20.40
C ASP A 205 -5.76 -43.37 -21.10
N PRO A 206 -4.47 -43.11 -21.40
CA PRO A 206 -3.60 -44.08 -22.05
C PRO A 206 -3.45 -45.38 -21.26
N SER A 207 -3.47 -45.31 -19.93
CA SER A 207 -3.34 -46.51 -19.08
C SER A 207 -4.57 -47.41 -19.22
N ALA A 208 -5.77 -46.83 -19.19
CA ALA A 208 -7.00 -47.58 -19.39
C ALA A 208 -7.10 -48.20 -20.79
N ASP A 209 -6.67 -47.46 -21.82
CA ASP A 209 -6.70 -47.95 -23.21
C ASP A 209 -5.74 -49.12 -23.42
N ILE A 210 -4.51 -49.05 -22.87
CA ILE A 210 -3.54 -50.16 -22.89
C ILE A 210 -4.09 -51.37 -22.14
N GLN A 211 -4.71 -51.15 -20.98
CA GLN A 211 -5.30 -52.24 -20.20
C GLN A 211 -6.40 -52.96 -20.99
N GLY A 212 -7.19 -52.21 -21.78
CA GLY A 212 -8.15 -52.74 -22.74
C GLY A 212 -7.51 -53.57 -23.86
N GLN A 213 -6.48 -53.03 -24.51
CA GLN A 213 -5.76 -53.73 -25.60
C GLN A 213 -5.03 -54.98 -25.11
N MET A 214 -4.41 -54.93 -23.92
CA MET A 214 -3.81 -56.09 -23.27
C MET A 214 -4.86 -57.14 -22.91
N GLY A 215 -6.06 -56.72 -22.50
CA GLY A 215 -7.21 -57.61 -22.30
C GLY A 215 -7.62 -58.35 -23.59
N LEU A 216 -7.66 -57.64 -24.71
CA LEU A 216 -7.93 -58.24 -26.03
C LEU A 216 -6.83 -59.22 -26.45
N LEU A 217 -5.56 -58.87 -26.31
CA LEU A 217 -4.43 -59.78 -26.59
C LEU A 217 -4.48 -61.03 -25.73
N ASN A 218 -4.82 -60.91 -24.44
CA ASN A 218 -4.98 -62.05 -23.55
C ASN A 218 -6.16 -62.94 -24.01
N SER A 219 -7.27 -62.34 -24.46
CA SER A 219 -8.40 -63.09 -25.04
C SER A 219 -8.01 -63.82 -26.32
N LEU A 220 -7.26 -63.17 -27.23
CA LEU A 220 -6.76 -63.79 -28.46
C LEU A 220 -5.77 -64.92 -28.17
N ASN A 221 -4.87 -64.75 -27.19
CA ASN A 221 -3.98 -65.82 -26.72
C ASN A 221 -4.76 -67.03 -26.21
N ALA A 222 -5.82 -66.80 -25.42
CA ALA A 222 -6.68 -67.88 -24.94
C ALA A 222 -7.42 -68.59 -26.09
N GLN A 223 -7.92 -67.84 -27.08
CA GLN A 223 -8.55 -68.40 -28.28
C GLN A 223 -7.57 -69.17 -29.16
N LEU A 224 -6.32 -68.71 -29.27
CA LEU A 224 -5.25 -69.41 -29.99
C LEU A 224 -4.93 -70.74 -29.31
N ALA A 225 -4.71 -70.72 -28.00
CA ALA A 225 -4.43 -71.92 -27.21
C ALA A 225 -5.56 -72.95 -27.35
N SER A 226 -6.82 -72.52 -27.24
CA SER A 226 -7.98 -73.41 -27.46
C SER A 226 -8.01 -73.97 -28.88
N SER A 227 -7.75 -73.14 -29.90
CA SER A 227 -7.80 -73.59 -31.31
C SER A 227 -6.65 -74.52 -31.67
N LEU A 228 -5.48 -74.38 -31.04
CA LEU A 228 -4.36 -75.31 -31.17
C LEU A 228 -4.69 -76.68 -30.56
N ILE A 229 -5.25 -76.69 -29.35
CA ILE A 229 -5.72 -77.93 -28.70
C ILE A 229 -6.77 -78.64 -29.59
N ASP A 230 -7.74 -77.90 -30.13
CA ASP A 230 -8.76 -78.45 -31.02
C ASP A 230 -8.15 -79.06 -32.29
N LEU A 231 -7.11 -78.42 -32.86
CA LEU A 231 -6.40 -78.92 -34.04
C LEU A 231 -5.64 -80.21 -33.73
N ASP A 232 -4.94 -80.27 -32.60
CA ASP A 232 -4.16 -81.45 -32.20
C ASP A 232 -5.07 -82.68 -32.01
N ILE A 233 -6.21 -82.50 -31.33
CA ILE A 233 -7.24 -83.55 -31.19
C ILE A 233 -7.76 -84.00 -32.57
N LEU A 234 -7.96 -83.08 -33.50
CA LEU A 234 -8.43 -83.39 -34.84
C LEU A 234 -7.41 -84.22 -35.63
N ILE A 235 -6.13 -83.85 -35.56
CA ILE A 235 -5.04 -84.54 -36.25
C ILE A 235 -4.89 -85.97 -35.73
N GLU A 236 -5.05 -86.21 -34.43
CA GLU A 236 -5.00 -87.57 -33.84
C GLU A 236 -6.18 -88.47 -34.26
N THR A 237 -7.33 -87.87 -34.60
CA THR A 237 -8.59 -88.61 -34.76
C THR A 237 -9.09 -88.71 -36.19
N THR A 238 -8.50 -88.00 -37.15
CA THR A 238 -8.94 -87.99 -38.56
C THR A 238 -7.81 -88.26 -39.56
N ARG A 239 -8.18 -88.38 -40.85
CA ARG A 239 -7.24 -88.60 -41.96
C ARG A 239 -6.61 -87.27 -42.38
N GLU A 240 -5.38 -87.31 -42.84
CA GLU A 240 -4.55 -86.13 -43.17
C GLU A 240 -5.20 -85.15 -44.17
N SER A 241 -6.18 -85.59 -44.98
CA SER A 241 -6.91 -84.79 -45.98
C SER A 241 -8.31 -84.32 -45.55
N ASP A 242 -8.64 -84.34 -44.25
CA ASP A 242 -9.96 -83.88 -43.76
C ASP A 242 -10.10 -82.34 -43.88
N PRO A 243 -11.16 -81.83 -44.55
CA PRO A 243 -11.43 -80.40 -44.67
C PRO A 243 -11.48 -79.63 -43.34
N ARG A 244 -11.77 -80.32 -42.22
CA ARG A 244 -11.82 -79.72 -40.89
C ARG A 244 -10.44 -79.33 -40.36
N ILE A 245 -9.38 -80.03 -40.75
CA ILE A 245 -7.99 -79.66 -40.40
C ILE A 245 -7.62 -78.33 -41.07
N GLU A 246 -7.92 -78.20 -42.36
CA GLU A 246 -7.68 -76.96 -43.11
C GLU A 246 -8.45 -75.77 -42.53
N GLN A 247 -9.70 -75.99 -42.11
CA GLN A 247 -10.49 -74.95 -41.45
C GLN A 247 -9.88 -74.50 -40.11
N ALA A 248 -9.42 -75.45 -39.28
CA ALA A 248 -8.78 -75.16 -38.00
C ALA A 248 -7.45 -74.41 -38.19
N ARG A 249 -6.60 -74.85 -39.13
CA ARG A 249 -5.36 -74.14 -39.51
C ARG A 249 -5.64 -72.72 -39.97
N ARG A 250 -6.68 -72.52 -40.79
CA ARG A 250 -7.07 -71.19 -41.25
C ARG A 250 -7.53 -70.28 -40.11
N LYS A 251 -8.26 -70.82 -39.13
CA LYS A 251 -8.67 -70.09 -37.93
C LYS A 251 -7.46 -69.64 -37.10
N ILE A 252 -6.49 -70.54 -36.87
CA ILE A 252 -5.23 -70.23 -36.19
C ILE A 252 -4.48 -69.11 -36.92
N ALA A 253 -4.30 -69.22 -38.23
CA ALA A 253 -3.61 -68.20 -39.03
C ALA A 253 -4.30 -66.82 -38.95
N VAL A 254 -5.64 -66.78 -38.88
CA VAL A 254 -6.38 -65.53 -38.67
C VAL A 254 -6.14 -64.96 -37.28
N ILE A 255 -6.16 -65.78 -36.22
CA ILE A 255 -5.90 -65.34 -34.85
C ILE A 255 -4.46 -64.81 -34.72
N GLU A 256 -3.47 -65.53 -35.25
CA GLU A 256 -2.07 -65.12 -35.26
C GLU A 256 -1.88 -63.79 -36.00
N LYS A 257 -2.53 -63.62 -37.16
CA LYS A 257 -2.51 -62.36 -37.91
C LYS A 257 -3.13 -61.22 -37.10
N ARG A 258 -4.27 -61.45 -36.42
CA ARG A 258 -4.88 -60.42 -35.55
C ARG A 258 -3.98 -60.07 -34.37
N MET A 259 -3.31 -61.06 -33.77
CA MET A 259 -2.35 -60.82 -32.70
C MET A 259 -1.13 -60.03 -33.17
N SER A 260 -0.61 -60.30 -34.37
CA SER A 260 0.51 -59.51 -34.92
C SER A 260 0.08 -58.07 -35.22
N GLU A 261 -1.10 -57.88 -35.82
CA GLU A 261 -1.68 -56.55 -36.06
C GLU A 261 -1.86 -55.77 -34.75
N GLU A 262 -2.35 -56.41 -33.68
CA GLU A 262 -2.55 -55.74 -32.38
C GLU A 262 -1.22 -55.46 -31.65
N ARG A 263 -0.24 -56.37 -31.71
CA ARG A 263 1.11 -56.14 -31.17
C ARG A 263 1.85 -55.02 -31.90
N GLU A 264 1.65 -54.90 -33.21
CA GLU A 264 2.23 -53.85 -34.03
C GLU A 264 1.63 -52.48 -33.66
N LYS A 265 0.31 -52.41 -33.41
CA LYS A 265 -0.32 -51.19 -32.88
C LYS A 265 0.27 -50.76 -31.53
N LEU A 266 0.55 -51.71 -30.63
CA LEU A 266 1.20 -51.44 -29.34
C LEU A 266 2.69 -51.05 -29.47
N GLY A 267 3.27 -51.09 -30.67
CA GLY A 267 4.68 -50.78 -30.91
C GLY A 267 5.64 -51.89 -30.47
N VAL A 268 5.14 -53.09 -30.16
CA VAL A 268 5.95 -54.26 -29.76
C VAL A 268 6.45 -54.96 -31.03
N GLY A 269 7.47 -54.40 -31.68
CA GLY A 269 7.99 -54.98 -32.94
C GLY A 269 9.06 -54.21 -33.73
N GLY A 270 9.45 -52.99 -33.33
CA GLY A 270 10.65 -52.33 -33.86
C GLY A 270 10.54 -51.69 -35.26
N ASN A 271 9.34 -51.54 -35.84
CA ASN A 271 9.16 -50.87 -37.13
C ASN A 271 8.53 -49.47 -36.97
N HIS A 272 9.32 -48.43 -37.23
CA HIS A 272 9.14 -47.01 -36.85
C HIS A 272 8.05 -46.19 -37.59
N ASN A 273 7.00 -46.80 -38.15
CA ASN A 273 6.04 -46.05 -39.01
C ASN A 273 4.73 -45.62 -38.32
N GLY A 274 4.48 -46.02 -37.07
CA GLY A 274 3.41 -45.48 -36.23
C GLY A 274 3.99 -44.93 -34.93
N ARG A 275 3.43 -43.83 -34.37
CA ARG A 275 3.83 -43.33 -33.04
C ARG A 275 3.72 -44.49 -32.06
N ALA A 276 4.85 -44.95 -31.52
CA ALA A 276 4.84 -46.08 -30.60
C ALA A 276 4.01 -45.70 -29.36
N TYR A 277 3.19 -46.61 -28.83
CA TYR A 277 2.42 -46.35 -27.60
C TYR A 277 3.32 -45.90 -26.44
N ALA A 278 4.55 -46.41 -26.37
CA ALA A 278 5.56 -45.99 -25.40
C ALA A 278 5.85 -44.48 -25.47
N ASP A 279 5.90 -43.88 -26.67
CA ASP A 279 6.12 -42.45 -26.84
C ASP A 279 4.90 -41.63 -26.39
N LEU A 280 3.68 -42.15 -26.61
CA LEU A 280 2.44 -41.51 -26.16
C LEU A 280 2.32 -41.53 -24.64
N ILE A 281 2.70 -42.63 -23.99
CA ILE A 281 2.73 -42.74 -22.53
C ILE A 281 3.75 -41.75 -21.96
N GLY A 282 4.97 -41.73 -22.50
CA GLY A 282 6.01 -40.80 -22.03
C GLY A 282 5.59 -39.34 -22.17
N GLN A 283 4.93 -38.98 -23.27
CA GLN A 283 4.36 -37.64 -23.47
C GLN A 283 3.22 -37.34 -22.48
N PHE A 284 2.31 -38.30 -22.27
CA PHE A 284 1.22 -38.13 -21.32
C PHE A 284 1.72 -37.97 -19.87
N GLU A 285 2.68 -38.80 -19.44
CA GLU A 285 3.30 -38.71 -18.13
C GLU A 285 3.99 -37.36 -17.93
N ALA A 286 4.73 -36.88 -18.93
CA ALA A 286 5.35 -35.55 -18.88
C ALA A 286 4.30 -34.44 -18.72
N LEU A 287 3.23 -34.46 -19.53
CA LEU A 287 2.13 -33.49 -19.45
C LEU A 287 1.39 -33.56 -18.10
N GLN A 288 1.22 -34.76 -17.54
CA GLN A 288 0.59 -34.96 -16.25
C GLN A 288 1.46 -34.40 -15.12
N VAL A 289 2.77 -34.62 -15.18
CA VAL A 289 3.75 -34.05 -14.24
C VAL A 289 3.75 -32.53 -14.34
N ASP A 290 3.78 -31.95 -15.54
CA ASP A 290 3.71 -30.51 -15.75
C ASP A 290 2.42 -29.91 -15.16
N LEU A 291 1.29 -30.58 -15.35
CA LEU A 291 0.02 -30.18 -14.74
C LEU A 291 0.07 -30.23 -13.21
N GLU A 292 0.64 -31.29 -12.63
CA GLU A 292 0.79 -31.42 -11.18
C GLU A 292 1.70 -30.33 -10.60
N PHE A 293 2.84 -30.06 -11.23
CA PHE A 293 3.73 -28.97 -10.86
C PHE A 293 3.02 -27.62 -10.94
N ALA A 294 2.30 -27.34 -12.02
CA ALA A 294 1.57 -26.10 -12.20
C ALA A 294 0.46 -25.93 -11.15
N GLN A 295 -0.24 -27.02 -10.77
CA GLN A 295 -1.23 -27.00 -9.70
C GLN A 295 -0.62 -26.69 -8.33
N LYS A 296 0.50 -27.34 -7.98
CA LYS A 296 1.21 -27.08 -6.72
C LYS A 296 1.76 -25.66 -6.66
N ALA A 297 2.33 -25.17 -7.77
CA ALA A 297 2.81 -23.81 -7.90
C ALA A 297 1.67 -22.79 -7.71
N TYR A 298 0.52 -23.01 -8.37
CA TYR A 298 -0.67 -22.18 -8.19
C TYR A 298 -1.14 -22.13 -6.73
N LEU A 299 -1.26 -23.28 -6.06
CA LEU A 299 -1.69 -23.32 -4.65
C LEU A 299 -0.68 -22.60 -3.73
N SER A 300 0.61 -22.76 -3.99
CA SER A 300 1.67 -22.06 -3.24
C SER A 300 1.60 -20.55 -3.47
N ALA A 301 1.45 -20.10 -4.71
CA ALA A 301 1.36 -18.68 -5.05
C ALA A 301 0.08 -18.05 -4.48
N LEU A 302 -1.04 -18.76 -4.53
CA LEU A 302 -2.30 -18.33 -3.92
C LEU A 302 -2.15 -18.13 -2.41
N SER A 303 -1.56 -19.10 -1.70
CA SER A 303 -1.31 -18.98 -0.26
C SER A 303 -0.37 -17.82 0.07
N ALA A 304 0.65 -17.57 -0.77
CA ALA A 304 1.55 -16.44 -0.60
C ALA A 304 0.83 -15.10 -0.83
N TYR A 305 -0.05 -15.03 -1.84
CA TYR A 305 -0.89 -13.86 -2.11
C TYR A 305 -1.87 -13.57 -0.97
N ASP A 306 -2.54 -14.60 -0.43
CA ASP A 306 -3.45 -14.44 0.72
C ASP A 306 -2.69 -13.94 1.96
N THR A 307 -1.48 -14.45 2.19
CA THR A 307 -0.61 -13.98 3.28
C THR A 307 -0.18 -12.53 3.08
N ALA A 308 0.24 -12.17 1.86
CA ALA A 308 0.60 -10.79 1.52
C ALA A 308 -0.61 -9.84 1.64
N GLN A 309 -1.81 -10.29 1.26
CA GLN A 309 -3.03 -9.53 1.41
C GLN A 309 -3.39 -9.31 2.89
N ALA A 310 -3.24 -10.34 3.73
CA ALA A 310 -3.44 -10.22 5.17
C ALA A 310 -2.46 -9.22 5.79
N GLU A 311 -1.17 -9.28 5.42
CA GLU A 311 -0.15 -8.35 5.89
C GLU A 311 -0.41 -6.91 5.41
N ALA A 312 -0.80 -6.73 4.15
CA ALA A 312 -1.19 -5.43 3.60
C ALA A 312 -2.39 -4.81 4.35
N ARG A 313 -3.34 -5.63 4.79
CA ARG A 313 -4.45 -5.17 5.65
C ARG A 313 -3.95 -4.72 7.02
N ARG A 314 -3.01 -5.45 7.65
CA ARG A 314 -2.41 -5.06 8.94
C ARG A 314 -1.63 -3.76 8.87
N GLN A 315 -1.01 -3.46 7.73
CA GLN A 315 -0.24 -2.23 7.52
C GLN A 315 -1.08 -1.01 7.10
N SER A 316 -2.41 -1.17 7.02
CA SER A 316 -3.37 -0.10 6.79
C SER A 316 -3.27 0.97 7.86
N ARG A 317 -3.16 2.24 7.46
CA ARG A 317 -3.16 3.39 8.37
C ARG A 317 -4.31 4.30 8.05
N TYR A 318 -4.84 4.94 9.08
CA TYR A 318 -5.86 5.96 8.97
C TYR A 318 -5.63 7.06 9.99
N LEU A 319 -6.23 8.20 9.72
CA LEU A 319 -6.12 9.38 10.55
C LEU A 319 -7.41 9.50 11.38
N ALA A 320 -7.27 9.49 12.70
CA ALA A 320 -8.38 9.54 13.64
C ALA A 320 -8.43 10.91 14.32
N ALA A 321 -9.50 11.67 14.09
CA ALA A 321 -9.76 12.92 14.81
C ALA A 321 -10.23 12.62 16.24
N TYR A 322 -9.60 13.24 17.23
CA TYR A 322 -10.10 13.30 18.61
C TYR A 322 -10.67 14.69 18.96
N ILE A 323 -10.31 15.72 18.18
CA ILE A 323 -10.93 17.05 18.20
C ILE A 323 -11.25 17.42 16.76
N GLU A 324 -12.53 17.64 16.46
CA GLU A 324 -12.98 18.18 15.17
C GLU A 324 -12.69 19.69 15.07
N PRO A 325 -12.56 20.25 13.85
CA PRO A 325 -12.33 21.68 13.63
C PRO A 325 -13.33 22.57 14.39
N THR A 326 -12.82 23.33 15.35
CA THR A 326 -13.64 24.18 16.23
C THR A 326 -14.01 25.51 15.57
N LEU A 327 -15.15 26.08 15.97
CA LEU A 327 -15.55 27.42 15.59
C LEU A 327 -15.27 28.38 16.75
N ALA A 328 -14.47 29.41 16.53
CA ALA A 328 -14.10 30.37 17.57
C ALA A 328 -15.24 31.38 17.84
N GLU A 329 -15.61 31.55 19.11
CA GLU A 329 -16.60 32.56 19.52
C GLU A 329 -15.96 33.94 19.80
N THR A 330 -14.68 33.96 20.20
CA THR A 330 -13.96 35.19 20.55
C THR A 330 -12.58 35.23 19.89
N PRO A 331 -12.10 36.42 19.48
CA PRO A 331 -10.77 36.55 18.93
C PRO A 331 -9.71 36.39 20.02
N LEU A 332 -8.88 35.35 19.88
CA LEU A 332 -7.80 35.03 20.82
C LEU A 332 -6.50 35.79 20.50
N TYR A 333 -6.37 36.29 19.27
CA TYR A 333 -5.15 36.89 18.76
C TYR A 333 -5.43 38.26 18.10
N PRO A 334 -4.42 39.15 18.04
CA PRO A 334 -3.15 39.07 18.76
C PRO A 334 -3.35 39.23 20.28
N GLN A 335 -2.50 38.62 21.10
CA GLN A 335 -2.58 38.76 22.56
C GLN A 335 -2.08 40.16 22.98
N ARG A 336 -2.88 41.19 22.72
CA ARG A 336 -2.51 42.62 22.77
C ARG A 336 -1.84 42.99 24.09
N ALA A 337 -2.40 42.55 25.22
CA ALA A 337 -1.86 42.83 26.56
C ALA A 337 -0.49 42.17 26.79
N ILE A 338 -0.32 40.92 26.37
CA ILE A 338 0.94 40.17 26.53
C ILE A 338 2.02 40.78 25.64
N ILE A 339 1.70 41.10 24.39
CA ILE A 339 2.63 41.74 23.46
C ILE A 339 3.09 43.09 24.03
N LEU A 340 2.16 43.93 24.51
CA LEU A 340 2.52 45.21 25.12
C LEU A 340 3.41 45.06 26.35
N LEU A 341 3.08 44.13 27.25
CA LEU A 341 3.86 43.90 28.47
C LEU A 341 5.28 43.43 28.14
N ILE A 342 5.42 42.45 27.24
CA ILE A 342 6.73 41.94 26.80
C ILE A 342 7.53 43.04 26.11
N SER A 343 6.93 43.77 25.17
CA SER A 343 7.61 44.87 24.47
C SER A 343 8.04 45.97 25.44
N ALA A 344 7.19 46.35 26.39
CA ALA A 344 7.53 47.33 27.42
C ALA A 344 8.70 46.84 28.30
N PHE A 345 8.69 45.56 28.70
CA PHE A 345 9.77 44.97 29.49
C PHE A 345 11.11 44.94 28.72
N VAL A 346 11.09 44.54 27.45
CA VAL A 346 12.29 44.52 26.59
C VAL A 346 12.83 45.92 26.36
N LEU A 347 11.97 46.90 26.05
CA LEU A 347 12.37 48.30 25.88
C LEU A 347 12.93 48.89 27.17
N PHE A 348 12.31 48.58 28.32
CA PHE A 348 12.81 49.01 29.62
C PHE A 348 14.16 48.37 29.94
N GLY A 349 14.33 47.07 29.72
CA GLY A 349 15.58 46.36 29.98
C GLY A 349 16.73 46.87 29.10
N THR A 350 16.47 47.06 27.81
CA THR A 350 17.46 47.60 26.87
C THR A 350 17.81 49.05 27.19
N TRP A 351 16.86 49.85 27.70
CA TRP A 351 17.14 51.20 28.19
C TRP A 351 18.03 51.16 29.44
N ALA A 352 17.69 50.31 30.42
CA ALA A 352 18.43 50.17 31.67
C ALA A 352 19.89 49.78 31.41
N VAL A 353 20.13 48.80 30.53
CA VAL A 353 21.48 48.41 30.09
C VAL A 353 22.19 49.57 29.39
N SER A 354 21.53 50.26 28.47
CA SER A 354 22.12 51.41 27.77
C SER A 354 22.55 52.53 28.74
N VAL A 355 21.73 52.78 29.76
CA VAL A 355 22.03 53.76 30.81
C VAL A 355 23.21 53.30 31.66
N LEU A 356 23.25 52.04 32.09
CA LEU A 356 24.37 51.49 32.87
C LEU A 356 25.70 51.56 32.09
N ILE A 357 25.68 51.24 30.80
CA ILE A 357 26.86 51.36 29.92
C ILE A 357 27.28 52.83 29.80
N TYR A 358 26.34 53.75 29.60
CA TYR A 358 26.65 55.17 29.51
C TYR A 358 27.30 55.70 30.80
N TYR A 359 26.78 55.31 31.97
CA TYR A 359 27.34 55.71 33.26
C TYR A 359 28.71 55.06 33.50
N SER A 360 28.91 53.78 33.17
CA SER A 360 30.20 53.10 33.38
C SER A 360 31.32 53.63 32.48
N LEU A 361 31.02 53.98 31.23
CA LEU A 361 31.98 54.62 30.31
C LEU A 361 32.35 56.05 30.76
N ARG A 362 31.42 56.74 31.41
CA ARG A 362 31.63 58.10 31.88
C ARG A 362 32.35 58.16 33.23
N ASP A 363 32.17 57.17 34.09
CA ASP A 363 32.87 57.06 35.39
C ASP A 363 34.35 56.66 35.22
N ARG A 364 34.71 56.09 34.07
CA ARG A 364 36.10 55.79 33.67
C ARG A 364 36.86 56.99 33.09
N ARG A 365 36.24 58.17 32.94
CA ARG A 365 36.87 59.43 32.51
C ARG A 365 36.83 60.44 33.64
#